data_AF-A0A1H5EE98-F1
#
_entry.id   AF-A0A1H5EE98-F1
#
_cell.length_a   1.000
_cell.length_b   1.000
_cell.length_c   1.000
_cell.angle_alpha   90.00
_cell.angle_beta   90.00
_cell.angle_gamma   90.00
#
_symmetry.space_group_name_H-M   'P 1'
#
loop_
_entity.id
_entity.type
_entity.pdbx_description
1 polymer ?
#
loop_
_entity_poly.entity_id
_entity_poly.type
_entity_poly.pdbx_seq_one_letter_code
_entity_poly.pdbx_strand_id
1 'polypeptide(L)'
;MCTADVTGIYLTWDVDQEFLAEQREHLNSFVVRGGRVVVNGHVQRIFLDGLTRWRKLEFRNPSDLALTRVTEHPVWAGSDPKAFLYNTGRRGPVPFAELERIGVAGFYGRGCYLDLPDGAKVVHTIGRTRAPIDYENPLGAGRVLVHGGNDLLQSRHHRLAAANHPMAGSTMTRAATVAFLHGGSHAQLATLADPALEPYRIRPVHVRTGDLDDIRDVDVLVVADRLRADLLTRWTEAITDRLGGGATVIVFGENKSGDWLPGVREDSRPTVFWWWRTGEDHRLRQRSPDHPAWDYLSEHGAAEWCGEPGRPAHRGRRVRRFDPVRRRDHHCGAAARHHDGLRSAPVSTC
;
A
#
# COMPACT_ATOMS: atom_id res chain seq x y z
N MET A 1 20.00 -21.95 6.71
CA MET A 1 19.19 -23.19 6.77
C MET A 1 18.46 -23.23 8.10
N CYS A 2 17.25 -23.79 8.15
CA CYS A 2 16.61 -24.15 9.41
C CYS A 2 17.30 -25.40 9.98
N THR A 3 17.52 -25.43 11.29
CA THR A 3 18.01 -26.59 12.04
C THR A 3 16.89 -27.61 12.28
N ALA A 4 17.23 -28.86 12.62
CA ALA A 4 16.29 -29.99 12.64
C ALA A 4 15.20 -29.91 13.74
N ASP A 5 15.35 -29.00 14.69
CA ASP A 5 14.38 -28.66 15.74
C ASP A 5 13.28 -27.68 15.26
N VAL A 6 13.51 -26.96 14.17
CA VAL A 6 12.51 -26.05 13.59
C VAL A 6 11.40 -26.87 12.93
N THR A 7 10.20 -26.82 13.50
CA THR A 7 9.01 -27.54 12.98
C THR A 7 7.97 -26.61 12.35
N GLY A 8 8.11 -25.29 12.53
CA GLY A 8 7.21 -24.28 11.99
C GLY A 8 7.93 -23.03 11.49
N ILE A 9 7.41 -22.41 10.42
CA ILE A 9 7.83 -21.12 9.89
C ILE A 9 6.61 -20.19 9.83
N TYR A 10 6.75 -18.96 10.29
CA TYR A 10 5.73 -17.91 10.18
C TYR A 10 6.27 -16.80 9.27
N LEU A 11 5.56 -16.53 8.17
CA LEU A 11 5.93 -15.53 7.17
C LEU A 11 4.98 -14.33 7.29
N THR A 12 5.53 -13.15 7.59
CA THR A 12 4.80 -11.90 7.76
C THR A 12 4.26 -11.36 6.43
N TRP A 13 3.23 -10.53 6.48
CA TRP A 13 2.57 -9.98 5.28
C TRP A 13 3.49 -9.16 4.36
N ASP A 14 4.55 -8.59 4.92
CA ASP A 14 5.54 -7.70 4.30
C ASP A 14 6.79 -8.43 3.81
N VAL A 15 6.86 -9.76 3.96
CA VAL A 15 8.03 -10.56 3.61
C VAL A 15 8.44 -10.43 2.13
N ASP A 16 9.74 -10.48 1.89
CA ASP A 16 10.42 -10.51 0.58
C ASP A 16 10.01 -11.76 -0.22
N GLN A 17 8.95 -11.66 -1.02
CA GLN A 17 8.39 -12.79 -1.77
C GLN A 17 9.24 -13.20 -2.98
N GLU A 18 10.20 -12.37 -3.40
CA GLU A 18 11.10 -12.70 -4.50
C GLU A 18 12.26 -13.56 -3.99
N PHE A 19 12.88 -13.17 -2.87
CA PHE A 19 13.80 -14.06 -2.16
C PHE A 19 13.14 -15.37 -1.72
N LEU A 20 11.90 -15.35 -1.21
CA LEU A 20 11.20 -16.62 -0.91
C LEU A 20 11.01 -17.49 -2.17
N ALA A 21 10.82 -16.90 -3.36
CA ALA A 21 10.72 -17.65 -4.60
C ALA A 21 12.06 -18.29 -5.02
N GLU A 22 13.19 -17.60 -4.80
CA GLU A 22 14.53 -18.20 -4.90
C GLU A 22 14.71 -19.37 -3.92
N GLN A 23 14.15 -19.25 -2.70
CA GLN A 23 14.21 -20.30 -1.67
C GLN A 23 13.13 -21.41 -1.82
N ARG A 24 12.36 -21.43 -2.91
CA ARG A 24 11.18 -22.33 -3.06
C ARG A 24 11.49 -23.81 -2.83
N GLU A 25 12.61 -24.33 -3.36
CA GLU A 25 12.99 -25.72 -3.15
C GLU A 25 13.23 -26.05 -1.67
N HIS A 26 13.84 -25.12 -0.93
CA HIS A 26 14.13 -25.29 0.50
C HIS A 26 12.83 -25.25 1.32
N LEU A 27 11.91 -24.34 0.97
CA LEU A 27 10.58 -24.23 1.58
C LEU A 27 9.72 -25.48 1.30
N ASN A 28 9.67 -25.94 0.05
CA ASN A 28 9.00 -27.17 -0.34
C ASN A 28 9.60 -28.37 0.43
N SER A 29 10.93 -28.51 0.44
CA SER A 29 11.64 -29.59 1.14
C SER A 29 11.38 -29.60 2.65
N PHE A 30 11.24 -28.42 3.27
CA PHE A 30 10.85 -28.27 4.67
C PHE A 30 9.41 -28.78 4.93
N VAL A 31 8.43 -28.34 4.13
CA VAL A 31 7.03 -28.73 4.31
C VAL A 31 6.82 -30.21 3.98
N VAL A 32 7.38 -30.72 2.88
CA VAL A 32 7.21 -32.13 2.47
C VAL A 32 7.64 -33.12 3.55
N ARG A 33 8.68 -32.78 4.35
CA ARG A 33 9.15 -33.60 5.48
C ARG A 33 8.31 -33.49 6.78
N GLY A 34 7.22 -32.73 6.78
CA GLY A 34 6.33 -32.55 7.93
C GLY A 34 6.33 -31.15 8.56
N GLY A 35 7.17 -30.23 8.07
CA GLY A 35 7.19 -28.85 8.52
C GLY A 35 5.87 -28.12 8.25
N ARG A 36 5.56 -27.10 9.05
CA ARG A 36 4.38 -26.25 8.88
C ARG A 36 4.75 -24.83 8.51
N VAL A 37 4.05 -24.23 7.56
CA VAL A 37 4.23 -22.82 7.18
C VAL A 37 2.93 -22.06 7.39
N VAL A 38 3.01 -20.86 7.96
CA VAL A 38 1.93 -19.86 7.94
C VAL A 38 2.35 -18.73 7.00
N VAL A 39 1.54 -18.45 5.98
CA VAL A 39 1.66 -17.30 5.08
C VAL A 39 0.60 -16.28 5.47
N ASN A 40 1.02 -15.06 5.81
CA ASN A 40 0.13 -13.92 5.99
C ASN A 40 0.23 -13.00 4.75
N GLY A 41 -0.76 -12.13 4.56
CA GLY A 41 -0.80 -11.16 3.48
C GLY A 41 -1.24 -11.73 2.13
N HIS A 42 -0.90 -11.00 1.07
CA HIS A 42 -1.35 -11.30 -0.29
C HIS A 42 -0.23 -12.02 -1.06
N VAL A 43 -0.44 -13.25 -1.52
CA VAL A 43 0.56 -13.97 -2.33
C VAL A 43 0.63 -13.39 -3.75
N GLN A 44 1.79 -12.85 -4.13
CA GLN A 44 2.10 -12.27 -5.45
C GLN A 44 3.22 -13.02 -6.20
N ARG A 45 4.01 -13.84 -5.50
CA ARG A 45 4.94 -14.84 -6.07
C ARG A 45 4.59 -16.23 -5.54
N ILE A 46 4.73 -17.26 -6.37
CA ILE A 46 4.45 -18.65 -5.96
C ILE A 46 5.75 -19.27 -5.45
N PHE A 47 6.04 -19.04 -4.16
CA PHE A 47 7.25 -19.47 -3.46
C PHE A 47 7.12 -20.81 -2.71
N LEU A 48 5.95 -21.45 -2.77
CA LEU A 48 5.66 -22.77 -2.22
C LEU A 48 4.65 -23.47 -3.15
N ASP A 49 4.71 -24.79 -3.23
CA ASP A 49 3.79 -25.58 -4.04
C ASP A 49 2.37 -25.57 -3.44
N GLY A 50 1.36 -25.44 -4.31
CA GLY A 50 -0.03 -25.25 -3.90
C GLY A 50 -0.39 -23.85 -3.37
N LEU A 51 0.55 -22.89 -3.40
CA LEU A 51 0.18 -21.47 -3.31
C LEU A 51 -0.50 -20.99 -4.60
N THR A 52 -1.40 -20.03 -4.44
CA THR A 52 -2.14 -19.37 -5.52
C THR A 52 -2.03 -17.86 -5.39
N ARG A 53 -2.25 -17.11 -6.47
CA ARG A 53 -2.15 -15.64 -6.43
C ARG A 53 -3.39 -15.04 -5.76
N TRP A 54 -3.17 -14.10 -4.85
CA TRP A 54 -4.24 -13.32 -4.23
C TRP A 54 -4.83 -12.32 -5.23
N ARG A 55 -6.14 -12.16 -5.19
CA ARG A 55 -6.91 -11.28 -6.09
C ARG A 55 -7.73 -10.29 -5.29
N LYS A 56 -7.54 -9.00 -5.56
CA LYS A 56 -8.29 -7.90 -4.93
C LYS A 56 -9.79 -8.03 -5.22
N LEU A 57 -10.62 -7.88 -4.19
CA LEU A 57 -12.08 -7.91 -4.33
C LEU A 57 -12.60 -6.49 -4.63
N GLU A 58 -13.55 -6.38 -5.55
CA GLU A 58 -14.39 -5.18 -5.65
C GLU A 58 -15.48 -5.22 -4.59
N PHE A 59 -15.39 -4.32 -3.59
CA PHE A 59 -16.39 -4.16 -2.53
C PHE A 59 -16.97 -2.75 -2.52
N ARG A 60 -18.21 -2.62 -2.05
CA ARG A 60 -18.97 -1.35 -2.01
C ARG A 60 -19.47 -1.02 -0.60
N ASN A 61 -19.58 -2.02 0.27
CA ASN A 61 -20.05 -1.86 1.65
C ASN A 61 -19.47 -2.98 2.56
N PRO A 62 -19.53 -2.84 3.90
CA PRO A 62 -18.99 -3.83 4.83
C PRO A 62 -19.50 -5.28 4.64
N SER A 63 -20.75 -5.50 4.21
CA SER A 63 -21.26 -6.87 4.01
C SER A 63 -20.62 -7.60 2.83
N ASP A 64 -20.00 -6.86 1.89
CA ASP A 64 -19.18 -7.45 0.83
C ASP A 64 -17.84 -7.99 1.36
N LEU A 65 -17.47 -7.63 2.58
CA LEU A 65 -16.25 -8.05 3.30
C LEU A 65 -16.56 -8.97 4.50
N ALA A 66 -17.82 -9.35 4.71
CA ALA A 66 -18.22 -10.21 5.81
C ALA A 66 -17.63 -11.63 5.65
N LEU A 67 -17.05 -12.16 6.74
CA LEU A 67 -16.46 -13.49 6.75
C LEU A 67 -17.49 -14.57 7.11
N THR A 68 -17.37 -15.72 6.46
CA THR A 68 -18.02 -16.97 6.86
C THR A 68 -16.97 -18.04 7.06
N ARG A 69 -16.89 -18.64 8.26
CA ARG A 69 -16.11 -19.87 8.46
C ARG A 69 -16.85 -21.05 7.84
N VAL A 70 -16.13 -21.85 7.08
CA VAL A 70 -16.66 -23.05 6.39
C VAL A 70 -15.95 -24.34 6.82
N THR A 71 -14.74 -24.24 7.39
CA THR A 71 -14.05 -25.34 8.09
C THR A 71 -13.54 -24.83 9.43
N GLU A 72 -13.71 -25.59 10.52
CA GLU A 72 -13.07 -25.27 11.80
C GLU A 72 -11.56 -25.55 11.76
N HIS A 73 -10.77 -24.64 12.32
CA HIS A 73 -9.31 -24.73 12.31
C HIS A 73 -8.70 -24.17 13.61
N PRO A 74 -7.72 -24.84 14.25
CA PRO A 74 -7.27 -24.50 15.62
C PRO A 74 -6.80 -23.06 15.83
N VAL A 75 -6.24 -22.41 14.80
CA VAL A 75 -5.77 -21.00 14.86
C VAL A 75 -6.90 -20.02 15.18
N TRP A 76 -8.15 -20.36 14.85
CA TRP A 76 -9.34 -19.51 15.08
C TRP A 76 -10.34 -20.12 16.07
N ALA A 77 -9.98 -21.18 16.78
CA ALA A 77 -10.83 -21.82 17.78
C ALA A 77 -11.30 -20.80 18.84
N GLY A 78 -12.60 -20.80 19.14
CA GLY A 78 -13.22 -19.87 20.10
C GLY A 78 -13.44 -18.43 19.61
N SER A 79 -13.11 -18.11 18.35
CA SER A 79 -13.40 -16.80 17.73
C SER A 79 -14.67 -16.82 16.87
N ASP A 80 -15.44 -15.72 16.87
CA ASP A 80 -16.53 -15.47 15.92
C ASP A 80 -15.98 -14.71 14.69
N PRO A 81 -16.12 -15.21 13.45
CA PRO A 81 -15.72 -14.50 12.23
C PRO A 81 -16.29 -13.08 12.09
N LYS A 82 -17.44 -12.76 12.71
CA LYS A 82 -17.99 -11.40 12.74
C LYS A 82 -17.09 -10.41 13.48
N ALA A 83 -16.38 -10.85 14.52
CA ALA A 83 -15.50 -10.00 15.31
C ALA A 83 -14.30 -9.47 14.50
N PHE A 84 -14.00 -10.08 13.35
CA PHE A 84 -12.95 -9.65 12.43
C PHE A 84 -13.43 -8.65 11.36
N LEU A 85 -14.74 -8.49 11.17
CA LEU A 85 -15.28 -7.62 10.12
C LEU A 85 -14.92 -6.15 10.38
N TYR A 86 -15.12 -5.68 11.62
CA TYR A 86 -14.96 -4.28 12.00
C TYR A 86 -13.82 -4.11 13.01
N ASN A 87 -12.91 -3.19 12.73
CA ASN A 87 -11.98 -2.64 13.74
C ASN A 87 -12.41 -1.19 14.07
N THR A 88 -11.98 -0.66 15.20
CA THR A 88 -12.28 0.70 15.70
C THR A 88 -11.07 1.45 16.28
N GLY A 89 -9.90 0.82 16.37
CA GLY A 89 -8.69 1.39 17.00
C GLY A 89 -8.76 1.62 18.51
N ARG A 90 -9.96 1.56 19.11
CA ARG A 90 -10.17 1.61 20.56
C ARG A 90 -9.50 0.42 21.23
N ARG A 91 -8.93 0.64 22.42
CA ARG A 91 -8.29 -0.42 23.22
C ARG A 91 -9.31 -1.04 24.18
N GLY A 92 -9.37 -2.37 24.20
CA GLY A 92 -10.30 -3.15 25.01
C GLY A 92 -11.48 -3.71 24.21
N PRO A 93 -12.32 -4.57 24.81
CA PRO A 93 -13.47 -5.16 24.15
C PRO A 93 -14.55 -4.10 23.86
N VAL A 94 -15.13 -4.15 22.67
CA VAL A 94 -16.23 -3.28 22.23
C VAL A 94 -17.38 -4.18 21.74
N PRO A 95 -18.64 -3.99 22.20
CA PRO A 95 -19.78 -4.78 21.74
C PRO A 95 -19.99 -4.67 20.22
N PHE A 96 -20.42 -5.76 19.56
CA PHE A 96 -20.52 -5.80 18.09
C PHE A 96 -21.42 -4.69 17.51
N ALA A 97 -22.53 -4.33 18.16
CA ALA A 97 -23.39 -3.24 17.72
C ALA A 97 -22.70 -1.85 17.74
N GLU A 98 -21.74 -1.62 18.65
CA GLU A 98 -20.90 -0.42 18.64
C GLU A 98 -19.78 -0.53 17.59
N LEU A 99 -19.15 -1.72 17.44
CA LEU A 99 -18.18 -1.97 16.36
C LEU A 99 -18.78 -1.68 14.98
N GLU A 100 -20.02 -2.10 14.71
CA GLU A 100 -20.74 -1.82 13.47
C GLU A 100 -21.05 -0.34 13.29
N ARG A 101 -21.46 0.35 14.37
CA ARG A 101 -21.80 1.78 14.34
C ARG A 101 -20.58 2.67 14.03
N ILE A 102 -19.45 2.44 14.70
CA ILE A 102 -18.27 3.34 14.63
C ILE A 102 -17.08 2.80 13.83
N GLY A 103 -17.04 1.50 13.55
CA GLY A 103 -15.87 0.85 12.93
C GLY A 103 -15.71 1.09 11.43
N VAL A 104 -14.66 0.48 10.89
CA VAL A 104 -14.35 0.40 9.46
C VAL A 104 -14.00 -1.05 9.14
N ALA A 105 -14.44 -1.51 7.97
CA ALA A 105 -14.30 -2.90 7.55
C ALA A 105 -13.09 -3.12 6.63
N GLY A 106 -12.63 -4.37 6.54
CA GLY A 106 -11.57 -4.80 5.61
C GLY A 106 -10.16 -4.92 6.21
N PHE A 107 -10.00 -4.72 7.52
CA PHE A 107 -8.71 -4.94 8.21
C PHE A 107 -8.29 -6.42 8.28
N TYR A 108 -9.24 -7.35 8.21
CA TYR A 108 -8.94 -8.78 8.05
C TYR A 108 -8.55 -9.16 6.62
N GLY A 109 -8.84 -8.32 5.63
CA GLY A 109 -8.52 -8.59 4.23
C GLY A 109 -9.51 -7.96 3.25
N ARG A 110 -9.05 -7.77 2.01
CA ARG A 110 -9.73 -7.02 0.93
C ARG A 110 -9.68 -7.77 -0.42
N GLY A 111 -9.62 -9.10 -0.38
CA GLY A 111 -9.45 -9.96 -1.55
C GLY A 111 -9.55 -11.44 -1.22
N CYS A 112 -9.22 -12.29 -2.20
CA CYS A 112 -9.52 -13.72 -2.19
C CYS A 112 -8.54 -14.54 -3.02
N TYR A 113 -8.59 -15.87 -2.84
CA TYR A 113 -7.87 -16.88 -3.60
C TYR A 113 -8.89 -17.74 -4.36
N LEU A 114 -8.99 -17.56 -5.67
CA LEU A 114 -10.02 -18.22 -6.49
C LEU A 114 -9.54 -19.55 -7.08
N ASP A 115 -8.26 -19.61 -7.44
CA ASP A 115 -7.70 -20.62 -8.32
C ASP A 115 -7.03 -21.77 -7.51
N LEU A 116 -7.70 -22.22 -6.43
CA LEU A 116 -7.17 -23.16 -5.41
C LEU A 116 -6.80 -24.55 -5.97
N PRO A 117 -5.74 -25.20 -5.44
CA PRO A 117 -5.36 -26.56 -5.85
C PRO A 117 -6.25 -27.63 -5.23
N ASP A 118 -6.28 -28.80 -5.86
CA ASP A 118 -7.00 -29.97 -5.36
C ASP A 118 -6.56 -30.36 -3.94
N GLY A 119 -7.53 -30.60 -3.06
CA GLY A 119 -7.29 -30.97 -1.66
C GLY A 119 -7.04 -29.80 -0.70
N ALA A 120 -6.97 -28.55 -1.19
CA ALA A 120 -6.95 -27.37 -0.31
C ALA A 120 -8.25 -27.26 0.51
N LYS A 121 -8.11 -27.00 1.81
CA LYS A 121 -9.22 -26.83 2.74
C LYS A 121 -9.46 -25.35 3.04
N VAL A 122 -10.49 -24.77 2.44
CA VAL A 122 -10.93 -23.40 2.76
C VAL A 122 -11.37 -23.33 4.22
N VAL A 123 -10.82 -22.39 4.98
CA VAL A 123 -11.18 -22.14 6.39
C VAL A 123 -12.22 -21.03 6.46
N HIS A 124 -11.91 -19.87 5.88
CA HIS A 124 -12.82 -18.73 5.77
C HIS A 124 -13.06 -18.34 4.31
N THR A 125 -14.28 -17.88 4.07
CA THR A 125 -14.72 -17.25 2.83
C THR A 125 -15.12 -15.81 3.11
N ILE A 126 -14.91 -14.91 2.14
CA ILE A 126 -15.24 -13.50 2.23
C ILE A 126 -16.39 -13.13 1.28
N GLY A 127 -17.28 -12.27 1.77
CA GLY A 127 -18.30 -11.60 0.97
C GLY A 127 -19.43 -12.49 0.46
N ARG A 128 -20.33 -11.86 -0.30
CA ARG A 128 -21.58 -12.50 -0.77
C ARG A 128 -21.38 -13.65 -1.74
N THR A 129 -20.25 -13.68 -2.45
CA THR A 129 -19.84 -14.78 -3.34
C THR A 129 -19.20 -15.96 -2.61
N ARG A 130 -18.90 -15.81 -1.31
CA ARG A 130 -18.11 -16.78 -0.52
C ARG A 130 -16.80 -17.17 -1.20
N ALA A 131 -16.09 -16.20 -1.75
CA ALA A 131 -14.76 -16.42 -2.30
C ALA A 131 -13.79 -16.83 -1.17
N PRO A 132 -12.89 -17.82 -1.35
CA PRO A 132 -11.94 -18.21 -0.32
C PRO A 132 -11.00 -17.06 0.06
N ILE A 133 -10.74 -16.86 1.35
CA ILE A 133 -9.72 -15.90 1.82
C ILE A 133 -8.64 -16.58 2.68
N ASP A 134 -9.01 -17.59 3.45
CA ASP A 134 -8.09 -18.40 4.24
C ASP A 134 -8.21 -19.87 3.83
N TYR A 135 -7.08 -20.57 3.63
CA TYR A 135 -7.06 -22.00 3.31
C TYR A 135 -5.84 -22.71 3.88
N GLU A 136 -5.99 -24.00 4.20
CA GLU A 136 -4.87 -24.89 4.50
C GLU A 136 -4.63 -25.81 3.29
N ASN A 137 -3.42 -25.78 2.74
CA ASN A 137 -2.97 -26.69 1.69
C ASN A 137 -2.06 -27.80 2.28
N PRO A 138 -2.37 -29.10 2.08
CA PRO A 138 -1.43 -30.18 2.40
C PRO A 138 -0.29 -30.25 1.38
N LEU A 139 0.94 -30.52 1.84
CA LEU A 139 2.11 -30.68 0.95
C LEU A 139 3.08 -31.71 1.54
N GLY A 140 3.12 -32.91 0.95
CA GLY A 140 3.80 -34.07 1.54
C GLY A 140 3.21 -34.42 2.91
N ALA A 141 4.07 -34.58 3.92
CA ALA A 141 3.63 -34.79 5.31
C ALA A 141 3.25 -33.47 6.03
N GLY A 142 3.60 -32.32 5.47
CA GLY A 142 3.39 -30.99 6.08
C GLY A 142 2.16 -30.25 5.56
N ARG A 143 2.02 -29.01 6.04
CA ARG A 143 0.84 -28.14 5.80
C ARG A 143 1.26 -26.69 5.65
N VAL A 144 0.66 -25.99 4.68
CA VAL A 144 0.77 -24.55 4.47
C VAL A 144 -0.58 -23.92 4.80
N LEU A 145 -0.65 -23.12 5.86
CA LEU A 145 -1.80 -22.26 6.13
C LEU A 145 -1.59 -20.92 5.44
N VAL A 146 -2.55 -20.48 4.64
CA VAL A 146 -2.53 -19.19 3.94
C VAL A 146 -3.67 -18.33 4.47
N HIS A 147 -3.34 -17.14 4.96
CA HIS A 147 -4.28 -16.13 5.44
C HIS A 147 -4.22 -14.89 4.55
N GLY A 148 -5.33 -14.54 3.91
CA GLY A 148 -5.43 -13.44 2.94
C GLY A 148 -5.50 -12.03 3.55
N GLY A 149 -4.88 -11.81 4.71
CA GLY A 149 -4.99 -10.62 5.53
C GLY A 149 -3.72 -10.24 6.29
N ASN A 150 -3.81 -9.22 7.15
CA ASN A 150 -2.67 -8.75 7.94
C ASN A 150 -2.22 -9.81 8.97
N ASP A 151 -0.99 -9.69 9.49
CA ASP A 151 -0.40 -10.67 10.40
C ASP A 151 -1.32 -11.11 11.56
N LEU A 152 -1.60 -12.41 11.62
CA LEU A 152 -2.37 -13.04 12.70
C LEU A 152 -1.76 -12.74 14.09
N LEU A 153 -0.44 -12.53 14.18
CA LEU A 153 0.24 -12.12 15.41
C LEU A 153 0.20 -10.59 15.70
N GLN A 154 0.23 -9.72 14.68
CA GLN A 154 0.12 -8.25 14.89
C GLN A 154 -1.29 -7.84 15.32
N SER A 155 -2.31 -8.68 15.08
CA SER A 155 -3.72 -8.48 15.45
C SER A 155 -3.99 -8.19 16.94
N ARG A 156 -2.96 -8.19 17.81
CA ARG A 156 -3.08 -7.93 19.25
C ARG A 156 -2.70 -6.50 19.70
N HIS A 157 -1.59 -5.88 19.26
CA HIS A 157 -1.12 -4.59 19.83
C HIS A 157 -0.23 -3.72 18.93
N HIS A 158 -0.57 -2.41 18.76
CA HIS A 158 0.37 -1.36 18.31
C HIS A 158 0.13 0.01 18.99
N ARG A 159 1.12 0.93 18.92
CA ARG A 159 1.07 2.34 19.40
C ARG A 159 2.29 3.14 18.87
N LEU A 160 2.06 4.26 18.16
CA LEU A 160 3.01 5.38 17.89
C LEU A 160 4.26 5.04 16.98
N ALA A 161 4.78 5.85 16.02
CA ALA A 161 4.43 7.21 15.55
C ALA A 161 5.40 7.82 14.44
N ALA A 162 5.21 9.07 13.90
CA ALA A 162 5.97 9.69 12.74
C ALA A 162 6.17 11.27 12.68
N ALA A 163 6.63 11.87 11.53
CA ALA A 163 6.89 13.31 11.09
C ALA A 163 8.41 13.80 11.15
N ASN A 164 9.02 14.90 10.61
CA ASN A 164 8.62 16.27 10.12
C ASN A 164 9.76 17.19 9.45
N HIS A 165 9.42 18.16 8.56
CA HIS A 165 10.12 19.41 8.03
C HIS A 165 11.24 19.39 6.90
N PRO A 166 11.42 20.47 6.04
CA PRO A 166 11.68 20.32 4.57
C PRO A 166 12.66 21.32 3.84
N MET A 167 12.82 21.23 2.49
CA MET A 167 12.60 22.34 1.50
C MET A 167 12.88 22.02 -0.02
N ALA A 168 11.93 22.41 -0.89
CA ALA A 168 11.95 22.89 -2.31
C ALA A 168 12.87 22.34 -3.44
N GLY A 169 12.39 22.45 -4.71
CA GLY A 169 13.10 22.06 -5.95
C GLY A 169 12.63 22.80 -7.23
N SER A 170 13.01 22.31 -8.43
CA SER A 170 12.73 22.91 -9.75
C SER A 170 12.44 21.83 -10.83
N THR A 171 11.84 22.22 -11.97
CA THR A 171 11.22 21.30 -12.95
C THR A 171 12.06 21.11 -14.23
N MET A 172 12.10 19.89 -14.79
CA MET A 172 12.83 19.57 -16.02
C MET A 172 11.96 18.86 -17.07
N THR A 173 12.23 19.08 -18.37
CA THR A 173 11.34 18.68 -19.48
C THR A 173 11.89 17.52 -20.32
N ARG A 174 11.86 16.31 -19.77
CA ARG A 174 12.01 15.03 -20.49
C ARG A 174 10.98 14.05 -19.93
N ALA A 175 10.62 13.00 -20.68
CA ALA A 175 9.98 11.84 -20.06
C ALA A 175 11.01 11.20 -19.08
N ALA A 176 10.73 11.31 -17.78
CA ALA A 176 11.69 10.98 -16.74
C ALA A 176 12.03 9.48 -16.71
N THR A 177 13.30 9.11 -16.58
CA THR A 177 13.69 7.75 -16.20
C THR A 177 13.42 7.53 -14.73
N VAL A 178 12.62 6.51 -14.39
CA VAL A 178 12.20 6.20 -13.01
C VAL A 178 12.71 4.82 -12.59
N ALA A 179 13.40 4.74 -11.45
CA ALA A 179 13.61 3.47 -10.75
C ALA A 179 12.78 3.38 -9.47
N PHE A 180 12.42 2.17 -9.08
CA PHE A 180 11.73 1.84 -7.83
C PHE A 180 12.54 0.79 -7.09
N LEU A 181 13.17 1.19 -5.97
CA LEU A 181 13.94 0.32 -5.08
C LEU A 181 12.96 -0.39 -4.13
N HIS A 182 12.81 -1.71 -4.29
CA HIS A 182 11.85 -2.54 -3.55
C HIS A 182 12.52 -3.70 -2.80
N GLY A 183 11.83 -4.25 -1.79
CA GLY A 183 12.25 -5.41 -1.00
C GLY A 183 11.36 -6.63 -1.16
N GLY A 184 10.63 -6.73 -2.28
CA GLY A 184 9.84 -7.90 -2.65
C GLY A 184 8.52 -8.08 -1.88
N SER A 185 8.08 -7.09 -1.08
CA SER A 185 6.84 -7.21 -0.30
C SER A 185 5.59 -7.16 -1.19
N HIS A 186 4.49 -7.77 -0.76
CA HIS A 186 3.32 -7.94 -1.63
C HIS A 186 2.75 -6.61 -2.15
N ALA A 187 2.83 -5.53 -1.38
CA ALA A 187 2.32 -4.23 -1.76
C ALA A 187 3.20 -3.59 -2.84
N GLN A 188 4.53 -3.68 -2.68
CA GLN A 188 5.52 -3.21 -3.65
C GLN A 188 5.39 -3.96 -4.99
N LEU A 189 5.21 -5.28 -4.93
CA LEU A 189 5.00 -6.12 -6.12
C LEU A 189 3.65 -5.87 -6.80
N ALA A 190 2.62 -5.51 -6.04
CA ALA A 190 1.33 -5.09 -6.59
C ALA A 190 1.42 -3.71 -7.27
N THR A 191 2.18 -2.76 -6.71
CA THR A 191 2.49 -1.47 -7.36
C THR A 191 3.20 -1.67 -8.69
N LEU A 192 4.27 -2.48 -8.72
CA LEU A 192 5.01 -2.80 -9.95
C LEU A 192 4.18 -3.54 -11.02
N ALA A 193 3.05 -4.15 -10.63
CA ALA A 193 2.14 -4.87 -11.52
C ALA A 193 0.87 -4.06 -11.90
N ASP A 194 0.72 -2.80 -11.45
CA ASP A 194 -0.44 -1.98 -11.78
C ASP A 194 -0.37 -1.41 -13.21
N PRO A 195 -1.29 -1.75 -14.12
CA PRO A 195 -1.29 -1.23 -15.49
C PRO A 195 -1.42 0.31 -15.57
N ALA A 196 -1.90 0.97 -14.52
CA ALA A 196 -1.90 2.43 -14.45
C ALA A 196 -0.48 3.03 -14.40
N LEU A 197 0.54 2.25 -14.02
CA LEU A 197 1.93 2.66 -13.94
C LEU A 197 2.79 2.22 -15.15
N GLU A 198 2.27 1.37 -16.03
CA GLU A 198 2.94 0.94 -17.27
C GLU A 198 3.48 2.12 -18.13
N PRO A 199 2.73 3.25 -18.33
CA PRO A 199 3.22 4.38 -19.12
C PRO A 199 4.50 5.05 -18.57
N TYR A 200 4.78 4.89 -17.28
CA TYR A 200 5.96 5.47 -16.61
C TYR A 200 7.21 4.60 -16.75
N ARG A 201 7.08 3.35 -17.24
CA ARG A 201 8.19 2.42 -17.50
C ARG A 201 9.18 2.28 -16.33
N ILE A 202 8.61 2.16 -15.13
CA ILE A 202 9.37 2.09 -13.87
C ILE A 202 10.34 0.90 -13.93
N ARG A 203 11.64 1.16 -13.75
CA ARG A 203 12.67 0.13 -13.60
C ARG A 203 12.58 -0.46 -12.17
N PRO A 204 12.20 -1.74 -11.99
CA PRO A 204 12.30 -2.40 -10.69
C PRO A 204 13.78 -2.60 -10.34
N VAL A 205 14.17 -2.26 -9.11
CA VAL A 205 15.50 -2.53 -8.56
C VAL A 205 15.32 -3.22 -7.22
N HIS A 206 15.80 -4.46 -7.08
CA HIS A 206 15.60 -5.20 -5.84
C HIS A 206 16.70 -4.92 -4.81
N VAL A 207 16.34 -4.47 -3.61
CA VAL A 207 17.27 -4.00 -2.57
C VAL A 207 18.29 -5.05 -2.13
N ARG A 208 17.96 -6.34 -2.28
CA ARG A 208 18.87 -7.46 -1.99
C ARG A 208 19.85 -7.74 -3.14
N THR A 209 19.34 -7.83 -4.37
CA THR A 209 20.01 -8.50 -5.50
C THR A 209 20.33 -7.58 -6.69
N GLY A 210 19.78 -6.37 -6.76
CA GLY A 210 20.09 -5.38 -7.79
C GLY A 210 21.48 -4.76 -7.63
N ASP A 211 21.95 -4.12 -8.69
CA ASP A 211 23.23 -3.40 -8.74
C ASP A 211 23.06 -1.93 -8.32
N LEU A 212 24.10 -1.32 -7.77
CA LEU A 212 24.11 0.13 -7.50
C LEU A 212 24.11 0.93 -8.81
N ASP A 213 24.58 0.33 -9.90
CA ASP A 213 24.54 0.91 -11.24
C ASP A 213 23.10 1.05 -11.78
N ASP A 214 22.14 0.21 -11.35
CA ASP A 214 20.73 0.26 -11.77
C ASP A 214 20.00 1.56 -11.41
N ILE A 215 20.59 2.43 -10.56
CA ILE A 215 20.04 3.73 -10.17
C ILE A 215 20.88 4.93 -10.64
N ARG A 216 21.94 4.74 -11.44
CA ARG A 216 22.85 5.84 -11.85
C ARG A 216 22.25 6.80 -12.88
N ASP A 217 21.45 6.31 -13.83
CA ASP A 217 20.91 7.06 -14.99
C ASP A 217 19.45 7.50 -14.84
N VAL A 218 18.90 7.47 -13.61
CA VAL A 218 17.49 7.82 -13.36
C VAL A 218 17.31 9.29 -13.01
N ASP A 219 16.32 9.94 -13.63
CA ASP A 219 15.85 11.29 -13.29
C ASP A 219 15.08 11.28 -11.94
N VAL A 220 14.38 10.18 -11.65
CA VAL A 220 13.61 9.94 -10.42
C VAL A 220 13.98 8.59 -9.80
N LEU A 221 14.31 8.59 -8.52
CA LEU A 221 14.52 7.37 -7.73
C LEU A 221 13.46 7.29 -6.63
N VAL A 222 12.65 6.24 -6.66
CA VAL A 222 11.63 5.96 -5.65
C VAL A 222 12.13 4.87 -4.71
N VAL A 223 12.18 5.17 -3.40
CA VAL A 223 12.50 4.21 -2.34
C VAL A 223 11.19 3.76 -1.70
N ALA A 224 10.85 2.48 -1.88
CA ALA A 224 9.56 1.93 -1.48
C ALA A 224 9.37 1.86 0.04
N ASP A 225 8.13 1.88 0.52
CA ASP A 225 7.81 1.75 1.96
C ASP A 225 8.32 0.42 2.57
N ARG A 226 8.73 0.46 3.84
CA ARG A 226 9.19 -0.68 4.66
C ARG A 226 10.29 -1.52 4.02
N LEU A 227 11.34 -0.88 3.50
CA LEU A 227 12.59 -1.58 3.22
C LEU A 227 13.29 -1.93 4.54
N ARG A 228 13.83 -3.14 4.59
CA ARG A 228 14.72 -3.59 5.66
C ARG A 228 15.95 -2.69 5.73
N ALA A 229 16.13 -2.00 6.86
CA ALA A 229 17.26 -1.10 7.07
C ALA A 229 18.62 -1.76 6.80
N ASP A 230 18.82 -3.02 7.20
CA ASP A 230 20.07 -3.76 6.97
C ASP A 230 20.38 -4.00 5.48
N LEU A 231 19.35 -4.08 4.64
CA LEU A 231 19.50 -4.16 3.18
C LEU A 231 19.59 -2.78 2.54
N LEU A 232 18.92 -1.77 3.11
CA LEU A 232 18.95 -0.39 2.62
C LEU A 232 20.32 0.28 2.84
N THR A 233 21.07 -0.09 3.89
CA THR A 233 22.40 0.47 4.21
C THR A 233 23.39 0.42 3.05
N ARG A 234 23.38 -0.61 2.19
CA ARG A 234 24.29 -0.67 1.02
C ARG A 234 23.94 0.31 -0.12
N TRP A 235 22.79 0.97 -0.05
CA TRP A 235 22.29 1.90 -1.07
C TRP A 235 22.36 3.37 -0.65
N THR A 236 22.56 3.68 0.64
CA THR A 236 22.37 5.04 1.18
C THR A 236 23.28 6.07 0.50
N GLU A 237 24.58 5.76 0.38
CA GLU A 237 25.57 6.59 -0.32
C GLU A 237 25.16 6.88 -1.77
N ALA A 238 24.81 5.83 -2.53
CA ALA A 238 24.36 5.97 -3.91
C ALA A 238 23.03 6.77 -4.03
N ILE A 239 22.10 6.61 -3.09
CA ILE A 239 20.86 7.41 -3.04
C ILE A 239 21.19 8.89 -2.78
N THR A 240 22.10 9.17 -1.85
CA THR A 240 22.53 10.55 -1.55
C THR A 240 23.31 11.19 -2.71
N ASP A 241 24.12 10.41 -3.44
CA ASP A 241 24.80 10.87 -4.64
C ASP A 241 23.83 11.18 -5.78
N ARG A 242 22.75 10.39 -5.95
CA ARG A 242 21.68 10.73 -6.90
C ARG A 242 20.99 12.03 -6.52
N LEU A 243 20.68 12.25 -5.24
CA LEU A 243 20.08 13.49 -4.76
C LEU A 243 21.01 14.70 -4.95
N GLY A 244 22.29 14.58 -4.58
CA GLY A 244 23.31 15.61 -4.77
C GLY A 244 23.59 15.91 -6.25
N GLY A 245 23.49 14.89 -7.11
CA GLY A 245 23.54 15.00 -8.56
C GLY A 245 22.25 15.53 -9.22
N GLY A 246 21.27 15.99 -8.45
CA GLY A 246 20.06 16.66 -8.95
C GLY A 246 18.90 15.74 -9.35
N ALA A 247 18.96 14.43 -9.05
CA ALA A 247 17.82 13.53 -9.26
C ALA A 247 16.73 13.76 -8.20
N THR A 248 15.47 13.50 -8.56
CA THR A 248 14.37 13.55 -7.60
C THR A 248 14.32 12.23 -6.82
N VAL A 249 14.66 12.26 -5.53
CA VAL A 249 14.50 11.10 -4.65
C VAL A 249 13.17 11.19 -3.90
N ILE A 250 12.34 10.16 -4.03
CA ILE A 250 11.04 10.02 -3.36
C ILE A 250 11.13 8.85 -2.38
N VAL A 251 11.16 9.12 -1.07
CA VAL A 251 11.15 8.09 -0.04
C VAL A 251 9.76 7.96 0.56
N PHE A 252 9.21 6.75 0.58
CA PHE A 252 7.91 6.46 1.20
C PHE A 252 8.05 5.84 2.59
N GLY A 253 7.22 6.28 3.53
CA GLY A 253 6.85 5.55 4.75
C GLY A 253 7.99 5.14 5.71
N GLU A 254 7.86 3.95 6.30
CA GLU A 254 8.59 3.48 7.50
C GLU A 254 10.00 2.94 7.15
N ASN A 255 10.84 3.80 6.58
CA ASN A 255 12.21 3.48 6.14
C ASN A 255 13.33 3.97 7.07
N LYS A 256 12.97 4.54 8.23
CA LYS A 256 13.91 5.26 9.11
C LYS A 256 14.77 6.28 8.36
N SER A 257 14.14 7.09 7.50
CA SER A 257 14.84 8.07 6.67
C SER A 257 15.64 9.09 7.51
N GLY A 258 15.21 9.36 8.74
CA GLY A 258 15.98 10.16 9.70
C GLY A 258 17.33 9.54 10.16
N ASP A 259 17.54 8.23 9.99
CA ASP A 259 18.80 7.55 10.32
C ASP A 259 19.85 7.68 9.20
N TRP A 260 19.44 7.96 7.95
CA TRP A 260 20.33 7.85 6.77
C TRP A 260 20.21 8.94 5.70
N LEU A 261 19.12 9.70 5.63
CA LEU A 261 18.91 10.74 4.61
C LEU A 261 19.23 12.14 5.18
N PRO A 262 20.29 12.84 4.71
CA PRO A 262 20.74 14.09 5.31
C PRO A 262 19.65 15.17 5.38
N GLY A 263 19.54 15.80 6.54
CA GLY A 263 18.57 16.88 6.81
C GLY A 263 17.16 16.43 7.20
N VAL A 264 16.81 15.15 7.02
CA VAL A 264 15.52 14.59 7.45
C VAL A 264 15.52 14.24 8.94
N ARG A 265 14.36 14.31 9.59
CA ARG A 265 14.16 13.95 11.00
C ARG A 265 12.85 13.20 11.19
N GLU A 266 12.90 12.14 11.99
CA GLU A 266 11.74 11.32 12.36
C GLU A 266 11.40 11.46 13.86
N ASP A 267 10.28 12.14 14.11
CA ASP A 267 9.61 12.39 15.39
C ASP A 267 8.59 11.27 15.72
N SER A 268 7.89 11.40 16.85
CA SER A 268 6.74 10.57 17.19
C SER A 268 5.39 11.33 17.32
N ARG A 269 4.57 11.40 16.25
CA ARG A 269 3.09 11.61 16.31
C ARG A 269 2.23 10.33 16.06
N PRO A 270 1.16 10.04 16.85
CA PRO A 270 0.28 8.88 16.65
C PRO A 270 -0.56 8.96 15.36
N THR A 271 -0.72 7.83 14.67
CA THR A 271 -1.60 7.68 13.50
C THR A 271 -3.08 7.63 13.91
N VAL A 272 -3.83 8.69 13.61
CA VAL A 272 -5.29 8.78 13.88
C VAL A 272 -6.06 8.08 12.75
N PHE A 273 -5.95 6.75 12.68
CA PHE A 273 -6.51 5.88 11.62
C PHE A 273 -8.04 5.94 11.42
N TRP A 274 -8.75 6.73 12.23
CA TRP A 274 -10.21 6.73 12.37
C TRP A 274 -10.83 8.11 12.19
N TRP A 275 -10.01 9.11 11.85
CA TRP A 275 -10.35 10.53 11.87
C TRP A 275 -11.65 10.88 11.12
N TRP A 276 -11.87 10.30 9.95
CA TRP A 276 -13.07 10.54 9.13
C TRP A 276 -14.35 9.86 9.64
N ARG A 277 -14.25 9.00 10.66
CA ARG A 277 -15.38 8.33 11.34
C ARG A 277 -15.67 8.94 12.70
N THR A 278 -14.63 9.33 13.44
CA THR A 278 -14.75 9.88 14.80
C THR A 278 -14.84 11.40 14.84
N GLY A 279 -14.45 12.10 13.77
CA GLY A 279 -14.31 13.56 13.75
C GLY A 279 -13.05 14.06 14.46
N GLU A 280 -12.14 13.16 14.85
CA GLU A 280 -10.84 13.53 15.41
C GLU A 280 -9.95 14.23 14.37
N ASP A 281 -9.08 15.12 14.84
CA ASP A 281 -8.08 15.78 13.99
C ASP A 281 -7.03 14.77 13.50
N HIS A 282 -6.90 14.63 12.18
CA HIS A 282 -5.87 13.81 11.52
C HIS A 282 -4.45 14.35 11.63
N ARG A 283 -4.28 15.60 12.09
CA ARG A 283 -3.00 16.32 12.33
C ARG A 283 -2.11 16.56 11.10
N LEU A 284 -2.33 15.86 9.99
CA LEU A 284 -1.82 16.28 8.68
C LEU A 284 -2.33 17.70 8.38
N ARG A 285 -1.45 18.54 7.84
CA ARG A 285 -1.71 19.92 7.42
C ARG A 285 -0.95 20.19 6.14
N GLN A 286 -1.57 20.88 5.17
CA GLN A 286 -0.87 21.38 4.00
C GLN A 286 0.26 22.35 4.43
N ARG A 287 1.42 22.19 3.80
CA ARG A 287 2.60 23.06 3.97
C ARG A 287 3.14 23.40 2.59
N SER A 288 3.72 24.60 2.45
CA SER A 288 4.16 25.17 1.17
C SER A 288 3.06 25.06 0.10
N PRO A 289 1.95 25.83 0.25
CA PRO A 289 0.76 25.66 -0.60
C PRO A 289 1.03 25.91 -2.09
N ASP A 290 2.03 26.72 -2.40
CA ASP A 290 2.48 27.06 -3.76
C ASP A 290 3.38 25.97 -4.40
N HIS A 291 3.60 24.84 -3.72
CA HIS A 291 4.40 23.74 -4.24
C HIS A 291 3.64 22.95 -5.33
N PRO A 292 4.20 22.73 -6.54
CA PRO A 292 3.49 22.13 -7.68
C PRO A 292 2.86 20.74 -7.46
N ALA A 293 3.25 20.01 -6.41
CA ALA A 293 2.56 18.77 -6.04
C ALA A 293 1.07 18.99 -5.71
N TRP A 294 0.67 20.17 -5.24
CA TRP A 294 -0.72 20.50 -4.90
C TRP A 294 -1.61 20.78 -6.12
N ASP A 295 -1.05 20.89 -7.33
CA ASP A 295 -1.84 20.85 -8.58
C ASP A 295 -2.45 19.46 -8.84
N TYR A 296 -1.87 18.42 -8.23
CA TYR A 296 -2.22 17.00 -8.42
C TYR A 296 -2.75 16.34 -7.15
N LEU A 297 -2.32 16.80 -5.97
CA LEU A 297 -2.74 16.31 -4.65
C LEU A 297 -3.68 17.31 -3.97
N SER A 298 -4.72 16.80 -3.33
CA SER A 298 -5.53 17.58 -2.37
C SER A 298 -5.18 17.19 -0.94
N GLU A 299 -5.30 18.11 0.02
CA GLU A 299 -5.06 17.82 1.44
C GLU A 299 -5.92 16.65 1.94
N HIS A 300 -7.20 16.59 1.51
CA HIS A 300 -8.11 15.49 1.82
C HIS A 300 -7.63 14.16 1.21
N GLY A 301 -7.15 14.16 -0.04
CA GLY A 301 -6.59 12.98 -0.69
C GLY A 301 -5.30 12.48 -0.05
N ALA A 302 -4.43 13.40 0.42
CA ALA A 302 -3.24 13.04 1.19
C ALA A 302 -3.61 12.43 2.55
N ALA A 303 -4.61 12.98 3.24
CA ALA A 303 -5.11 12.44 4.51
C ALA A 303 -5.85 11.08 4.35
N GLU A 304 -6.47 10.82 3.19
CA GLU A 304 -7.01 9.49 2.82
C GLU A 304 -5.91 8.51 2.34
N TRP A 305 -4.70 8.98 2.01
CA TRP A 305 -3.56 8.12 1.64
C TRP A 305 -2.76 7.66 2.87
N CYS A 306 -2.59 8.54 3.87
CA CYS A 306 -1.86 8.23 5.12
C CYS A 306 -2.63 7.34 6.12
N GLY A 307 -3.90 7.02 5.87
CA GLY A 307 -4.67 6.06 6.64
C GLY A 307 -5.38 5.10 5.69
N GLU A 308 -4.95 3.84 5.65
CA GLU A 308 -5.31 2.89 4.59
C GLU A 308 -6.80 2.94 4.18
N PRO A 309 -7.12 3.11 2.88
CA PRO A 309 -8.46 3.49 2.47
C PRO A 309 -9.48 2.37 2.64
N GLY A 310 -10.55 2.69 3.38
CA GLY A 310 -11.72 1.84 3.63
C GLY A 310 -13.06 2.52 3.28
N ARG A 311 -13.06 3.54 2.43
CA ARG A 311 -14.23 4.36 2.09
C ARG A 311 -14.79 4.01 0.70
N PRO A 312 -16.10 3.70 0.54
CA PRO A 312 -16.72 3.60 -0.77
C PRO A 312 -16.80 4.98 -1.43
N ALA A 313 -16.48 5.05 -2.72
CA ALA A 313 -16.38 6.32 -3.44
C ALA A 313 -17.73 7.08 -3.47
N HIS A 314 -17.75 8.31 -2.96
CA HIS A 314 -18.91 9.19 -3.11
C HIS A 314 -19.08 9.56 -4.58
N ARG A 315 -20.27 9.31 -5.14
CA ARG A 315 -20.68 9.85 -6.45
C ARG A 315 -20.66 11.37 -6.38
N GLY A 316 -19.71 12.05 -7.04
CA GLY A 316 -19.75 13.52 -7.01
C GLY A 316 -18.60 14.36 -7.54
N ARG A 317 -17.56 13.84 -8.19
CA ARG A 317 -16.60 14.65 -8.97
C ARG A 317 -15.97 13.83 -10.09
N ARG A 318 -15.86 14.42 -11.29
CA ARG A 318 -15.10 13.81 -12.40
C ARG A 318 -13.61 14.06 -12.14
N VAL A 319 -12.87 13.01 -11.82
CA VAL A 319 -11.41 13.02 -12.04
C VAL A 319 -11.20 13.30 -13.52
N ARG A 320 -10.43 14.34 -13.86
CA ARG A 320 -10.06 14.58 -15.26
C ARG A 320 -9.15 13.44 -15.67
N ARG A 321 -9.54 12.63 -16.67
CA ARG A 321 -8.62 11.67 -17.26
C ARG A 321 -7.41 12.42 -17.80
N PHE A 322 -6.23 11.89 -17.53
CA PHE A 322 -5.01 12.28 -18.23
C PHE A 322 -5.19 11.91 -19.71
N ASP A 323 -5.08 12.90 -20.59
CA ASP A 323 -5.20 12.76 -22.04
C ASP A 323 -3.98 13.46 -22.66
N PRO A 324 -2.91 12.72 -22.99
CA PRO A 324 -1.63 13.32 -23.35
C PRO A 324 -1.62 13.96 -24.76
N VAL A 325 -2.69 13.84 -25.55
CA VAL A 325 -2.71 14.24 -26.97
C VAL A 325 -3.71 15.37 -27.23
N ARG A 326 -3.51 16.51 -26.57
CA ARG A 326 -4.24 17.76 -26.89
C ARG A 326 -3.48 19.04 -26.52
N ARG A 327 -2.39 19.34 -27.24
CA ARG A 327 -2.05 20.74 -27.49
C ARG A 327 -3.19 21.38 -28.27
N ARG A 328 -3.61 22.58 -27.86
CA ARG A 328 -4.24 23.56 -28.75
C ARG A 328 -3.29 24.73 -28.87
N ASP A 329 -2.66 24.85 -30.03
CA ASP A 329 -1.96 26.07 -30.39
C ASP A 329 -2.99 27.18 -30.62
N HIS A 330 -2.85 28.29 -29.91
CA HIS A 330 -3.49 29.55 -30.27
C HIS A 330 -2.40 30.62 -30.32
N HIS A 331 -2.24 31.22 -31.49
CA HIS A 331 -1.17 32.16 -31.79
C HIS A 331 -1.32 33.49 -31.04
N CYS A 332 -0.18 34.16 -30.87
CA CYS A 332 -0.17 35.59 -30.58
C CYS A 332 -0.68 36.35 -31.82
N GLY A 333 -1.55 37.35 -31.61
CA GLY A 333 -2.08 38.23 -32.65
C GLY A 333 -2.52 39.54 -32.01
N ALA A 334 -2.14 40.67 -32.61
CA ALA A 334 -2.22 41.98 -31.97
C ALA A 334 -3.04 43.00 -32.79
N ALA A 335 -3.29 44.15 -32.14
CA ALA A 335 -3.65 45.47 -32.69
C ALA A 335 -5.14 45.87 -32.86
N ALA A 336 -5.48 46.91 -32.09
CA ALA A 336 -6.00 48.21 -32.55
C ALA A 336 -7.52 48.49 -32.78
N ARG A 337 -8.08 49.32 -31.85
CA ARG A 337 -9.02 50.46 -32.04
C ARG A 337 -10.45 50.13 -32.58
N HIS A 338 -11.53 50.91 -32.41
CA HIS A 338 -11.75 52.33 -32.05
C HIS A 338 -13.08 52.53 -31.25
N HIS A 339 -13.42 53.81 -30.96
CA HIS A 339 -14.72 54.44 -30.58
C HIS A 339 -16.05 53.64 -30.80
N ASP A 340 -17.17 53.85 -30.10
CA ASP A 340 -17.64 54.65 -28.92
C ASP A 340 -19.07 54.10 -28.55
N GLY A 341 -19.86 54.49 -27.53
CA GLY A 341 -19.80 55.53 -26.47
C GLY A 341 -21.20 55.74 -25.82
N LEU A 342 -21.41 56.87 -25.10
CA LEU A 342 -22.69 57.47 -24.64
C LEU A 342 -23.66 56.69 -23.68
N ARG A 343 -23.78 57.22 -22.44
CA ARG A 343 -25.04 57.47 -21.63
C ARG A 343 -25.87 56.27 -21.11
N SER A 344 -26.59 56.33 -19.97
CA SER A 344 -26.61 57.25 -18.80
C SER A 344 -27.45 56.65 -17.64
N ALA A 345 -27.16 57.01 -16.37
CA ALA A 345 -28.01 56.70 -15.19
C ALA A 345 -29.23 57.67 -15.09
N PRO A 346 -30.29 57.36 -14.30
CA PRO A 346 -30.32 57.51 -12.82
C PRO A 346 -30.72 56.19 -12.08
N VAL A 347 -30.36 55.91 -10.82
CA VAL A 347 -30.73 56.52 -9.50
C VAL A 347 -32.21 56.37 -9.12
N SER A 348 -32.54 55.47 -8.16
CA SER A 348 -32.95 55.83 -6.77
C SER A 348 -33.50 54.63 -5.97
N THR A 349 -33.19 54.58 -4.66
CA THR A 349 -33.96 54.09 -3.46
C THR A 349 -34.97 52.92 -3.55
N CYS A 350 -35.14 52.09 -2.51
CA CYS A 350 -34.77 52.26 -1.10
C CYS A 350 -33.73 51.23 -0.59
#